data_AF-A0AAV5AMY3-F1
#
_entry.id   AF-A0AAV5AMY3-F1
#
_cell.length_a   1.000
_cell.length_b   1.000
_cell.length_c   1.000
_cell.angle_alpha   90.00
_cell.angle_beta   90.00
_cell.angle_gamma   90.00
#
_symmetry.space_group_name_H-M   'P 1'
#
loop_
_entity.id
_entity.type
_entity.pdbx_description
1 polymer ?
#
loop_
_entity_poly.entity_id
_entity_poly.type
_entity_poly.pdbx_seq_one_letter_code
_entity_poly.pdbx_strand_id
1 'polypeptide(L)'
;MSSPSSYTSYSTSSYSSPRPLPGSTGSNSVSSQKVLSCAECRRSKLRCDRIFPCETCRKRGLEHLCPNEALVTRPNLAADAEYLRVENIRLQERVRQLEVLLAGFLQGGQPQVDHIMQNLAHYGL
;
A
#
# COMPACT_ATOMS: atom_id res chain seq x y z
N MET A 1 -19.12 -9.38 47.84
CA MET A 1 -18.47 -10.70 47.92
C MET A 1 -18.41 -11.27 46.52
N SER A 2 -17.20 -11.61 46.09
CA SER A 2 -16.82 -12.62 45.07
C SER A 2 -17.15 -12.41 43.57
N SER A 3 -16.08 -12.13 42.81
CA SER A 3 -15.79 -12.53 41.40
C SER A 3 -15.93 -14.07 41.20
N PRO A 4 -15.71 -14.71 40.01
CA PRO A 4 -15.12 -14.24 38.73
C PRO A 4 -15.83 -14.73 37.42
N SER A 5 -15.58 -14.14 36.25
CA SER A 5 -14.63 -14.68 35.25
C SER A 5 -14.63 -13.79 33.98
N SER A 6 -13.47 -13.26 33.59
CA SER A 6 -12.66 -13.73 32.46
C SER A 6 -13.06 -13.11 31.11
N TYR A 7 -12.70 -11.84 30.90
CA TYR A 7 -12.55 -11.32 29.54
C TYR A 7 -11.17 -11.74 29.01
N THR A 8 -11.16 -12.53 27.94
CA THR A 8 -9.94 -12.85 27.23
C THR A 8 -9.54 -11.63 26.41
N SER A 9 -8.53 -10.91 26.89
CA SER A 9 -7.81 -9.88 26.15
C SER A 9 -7.04 -10.53 25.00
N TYR A 10 -7.49 -10.34 23.76
CA TYR A 10 -6.69 -10.65 22.59
C TYR A 10 -5.70 -9.52 22.35
N SER A 11 -4.43 -9.84 22.59
CA SER A 11 -3.29 -8.99 22.27
C SER A 11 -3.10 -8.95 20.76
N THR A 12 -3.62 -7.92 20.08
CA THR A 12 -3.20 -7.57 18.72
C THR A 12 -1.82 -6.91 18.77
N SER A 13 -0.78 -7.74 18.90
CA SER A 13 0.61 -7.33 18.71
C SER A 13 1.18 -8.07 17.51
N SER A 14 1.03 -7.47 16.33
CA SER A 14 1.83 -7.76 15.13
C SER A 14 1.58 -6.72 14.05
N TYR A 15 1.48 -5.44 14.43
CA TYR A 15 1.96 -4.39 13.55
C TYR A 15 3.48 -4.43 13.61
N SER A 16 4.09 -5.08 12.62
CA SER A 16 5.53 -5.02 12.41
C SER A 16 5.92 -3.57 12.13
N SER A 17 6.39 -2.88 13.16
CA SER A 17 7.02 -1.57 13.05
C SER A 17 8.10 -1.59 11.95
N PRO A 18 8.12 -0.64 11.02
CA PRO A 18 9.21 -0.51 10.08
C PRO A 18 10.53 -0.26 10.82
N ARG A 19 11.52 -1.09 10.54
CA ARG A 19 12.89 -0.96 11.03
C ARG A 19 13.43 0.43 10.63
N PRO A 20 13.91 1.27 11.55
CA PRO A 20 14.63 2.48 11.18
C PRO A 20 15.90 2.06 10.42
N LEU A 21 16.05 2.55 9.20
CA LEU A 21 17.27 2.37 8.41
C LEU A 21 18.44 3.08 9.12
N PRO A 22 19.66 2.52 9.08
CA PRO A 22 20.81 3.15 9.69
C PRO A 22 21.09 4.49 9.00
N GLY A 23 20.99 5.56 9.78
CA GLY A 23 21.51 6.87 9.41
C GLY A 23 23.01 6.74 9.16
N SER A 24 23.41 6.98 7.91
CA SER A 24 24.80 7.08 7.54
C SER A 24 25.32 8.44 8.01
N THR A 25 25.85 8.47 9.23
CA THR A 25 26.78 9.51 9.67
C THR A 25 28.11 9.25 8.95
N GLY A 26 28.38 10.02 7.90
CA GLY A 26 29.56 9.84 7.05
C GLY A 26 29.98 11.12 6.35
N SER A 27 30.79 11.89 7.08
CA SER A 27 31.85 12.79 6.61
C SER A 27 31.56 13.80 5.48
N ASN A 28 31.53 15.08 5.89
CA ASN A 28 32.00 16.19 5.07
C ASN A 28 33.42 15.88 4.57
N SER A 29 33.51 15.37 3.35
CA SER A 29 34.74 15.32 2.58
C SER A 29 34.45 15.96 1.24
N VAL A 30 34.79 17.25 1.15
CA VAL A 30 34.86 18.00 -0.11
C VAL A 30 36.04 17.42 -0.90
N SER A 31 35.88 16.19 -1.38
CA SER A 31 36.65 15.70 -2.51
C SER A 31 35.94 16.25 -3.74
N SER A 32 36.69 16.81 -4.70
CA SER A 32 36.15 17.27 -5.98
C SER A 32 35.32 16.16 -6.60
N GLN A 33 34.00 16.18 -6.37
CA GLN A 33 33.08 15.14 -6.77
C GLN A 33 33.08 15.12 -8.29
N LYS A 34 33.76 14.12 -8.87
CA LYS A 34 33.56 13.77 -10.27
C LYS A 34 32.05 13.57 -10.44
N VAL A 35 31.41 14.44 -11.23
CA VAL A 35 29.98 14.36 -11.48
C VAL A 35 29.69 12.99 -12.10
N LEU A 36 29.07 12.12 -11.32
CA LEU A 36 28.68 10.79 -11.77
C LEU A 36 27.48 10.91 -12.72
N SER A 37 27.31 9.94 -13.61
CA SER A 37 26.05 9.80 -14.37
C SER A 37 24.87 9.66 -13.40
N CYS A 38 23.70 10.22 -13.72
CA CYS A 38 22.51 10.10 -12.86
C CYS A 38 22.14 8.63 -12.60
N ALA A 39 21.42 8.38 -11.51
CA ALA A 39 20.97 7.05 -11.12
C ALA A 39 20.20 6.34 -12.25
N GLU A 40 19.31 7.04 -12.95
CA GLU A 40 18.60 6.50 -14.11
C GLU A 40 19.50 6.07 -15.27
N CYS A 41 20.45 6.93 -15.68
CA CYS A 41 21.36 6.60 -16.78
C CYS A 41 22.32 5.48 -16.39
N ARG A 42 22.75 5.41 -15.11
CA ARG A 42 23.54 4.28 -14.59
C ARG A 42 22.75 2.97 -14.65
N ARG A 43 21.51 2.96 -14.18
CA ARG A 43 20.62 1.78 -14.21
C ARG A 43 20.34 1.31 -15.62
N SER A 44 19.98 2.23 -16.51
CA SER A 44 19.64 1.95 -17.91
C SER A 44 20.86 1.78 -18.82
N LYS A 45 22.08 1.99 -18.29
CA LYS A 45 23.36 1.93 -19.02
C LYS A 45 23.41 2.90 -20.21
N LEU A 46 22.76 4.05 -20.09
CA LEU A 46 22.73 5.09 -21.12
C LEU A 46 23.79 6.18 -20.86
N ARG A 47 24.15 6.92 -21.93
CA ARG A 47 25.02 8.10 -21.81
C ARG A 47 24.29 9.21 -21.06
N CYS A 48 24.97 9.79 -20.07
CA CYS A 48 24.52 10.94 -19.29
C CYS A 48 25.37 12.17 -19.66
N ASP A 49 24.72 13.24 -20.07
CA ASP A 49 25.29 14.58 -20.28
C ASP A 49 25.62 15.30 -18.97
N ARG A 50 25.09 14.81 -17.84
CA ARG A 50 25.40 15.25 -16.45
C ARG A 50 24.98 16.70 -16.15
N ILE A 51 24.17 17.30 -17.01
CA ILE A 51 23.44 18.54 -16.74
C ILE A 51 22.06 18.10 -16.26
N PHE A 52 21.63 18.40 -15.03
CA PHE A 52 20.42 17.79 -14.46
C PHE A 52 19.19 18.71 -14.52
N PRO A 53 18.00 18.20 -14.90
CA PRO A 53 17.74 16.84 -15.38
C PRO A 53 18.39 16.58 -16.75
N CYS A 54 19.02 15.41 -16.91
CA CYS A 54 19.82 15.09 -18.08
C CYS A 54 18.97 14.94 -19.34
N GLU A 55 19.50 15.28 -20.51
CA GLU A 55 18.73 15.28 -21.76
C GLU A 55 18.13 13.89 -22.05
N THR A 56 18.88 12.83 -21.74
CA THR A 56 18.40 11.44 -21.83
C THR A 56 17.20 11.19 -20.92
N CYS A 57 17.20 11.70 -19.68
CA CYS A 57 16.06 11.56 -18.76
C CYS A 57 14.86 12.38 -19.24
N ARG A 58 15.08 13.60 -19.72
CA ARG A 58 14.01 14.47 -20.26
C ARG A 58 13.32 13.85 -21.48
N LYS A 59 14.10 13.30 -22.43
CA LYS A 59 13.54 12.62 -23.62
C LYS A 59 12.72 11.38 -23.26
N ARG A 60 12.95 10.80 -22.08
CA ARG A 60 12.25 9.61 -21.57
C ARG A 60 11.09 9.94 -20.62
N GLY A 61 10.86 11.22 -20.29
CA GLY A 61 9.86 11.64 -19.31
C GLY A 61 10.18 11.24 -17.86
N LEU A 62 11.46 11.04 -17.55
CA LEU A 62 11.96 10.62 -16.22
C LEU A 62 12.78 11.73 -15.54
N GLU A 63 12.60 12.99 -15.95
CA GLU A 63 13.28 14.13 -15.34
C GLU A 63 13.02 14.26 -13.84
N HIS A 64 11.84 13.84 -13.37
CA HIS A 64 11.45 13.85 -11.95
C HIS A 64 12.27 12.90 -11.06
N LEU A 65 12.89 11.86 -11.65
CA LEU A 65 13.76 10.93 -10.93
C LEU A 65 15.24 11.36 -10.99
N CYS A 66 15.59 12.22 -11.94
CA CYS A 66 16.96 12.67 -12.15
C CYS A 66 17.33 13.71 -11.08
N PRO A 67 18.50 13.62 -10.40
CA PRO A 67 19.66 12.75 -10.66
C PRO A 67 19.78 11.52 -9.76
N ASN A 68 19.01 11.45 -8.67
CA ASN A 68 19.27 10.55 -7.54
C ASN A 68 18.44 9.26 -7.58
N GLU A 69 17.24 9.33 -8.14
CA GLU A 69 16.30 8.22 -8.17
C GLU A 69 16.42 7.44 -9.48
N ALA A 70 15.98 6.18 -9.43
CA ALA A 70 15.83 5.37 -10.62
C ALA A 70 14.60 4.47 -10.49
N LEU A 71 13.93 4.16 -11.60
CA LEU A 71 12.75 3.30 -11.62
C LEU A 71 13.15 1.97 -11.00
N VAL A 72 12.36 1.53 -10.04
CA VAL A 72 12.57 0.23 -9.41
C VAL A 72 12.17 -0.84 -10.41
N THR A 73 13.14 -1.58 -10.95
CA THR A 73 12.84 -2.84 -11.65
C THR A 73 12.48 -3.85 -10.56
N ARG A 74 11.19 -4.11 -10.34
CA ARG A 74 10.77 -5.10 -9.35
C ARG A 74 11.17 -6.50 -9.83
N PRO A 75 12.06 -7.22 -9.11
CA PRO A 75 12.17 -8.65 -9.32
C PRO A 75 10.83 -9.26 -8.89
N ASN A 76 10.26 -10.15 -9.71
CA ASN A 76 8.97 -10.85 -9.48
C ASN A 76 7.69 -10.17 -9.99
N LEU A 77 7.76 -9.26 -10.98
CA LEU A 77 6.58 -8.68 -11.63
C LEU A 77 5.51 -9.72 -12.04
N ALA A 78 5.91 -10.92 -12.47
CA ALA A 78 4.98 -11.99 -12.85
C ALA A 78 4.25 -12.60 -11.64
N ALA A 79 4.94 -12.85 -10.53
CA ALA A 79 4.34 -13.38 -9.31
C ALA A 79 3.46 -12.32 -8.62
N ASP A 80 3.93 -11.07 -8.59
CA ASP A 80 3.15 -9.92 -8.11
C ASP A 80 1.86 -9.75 -8.94
N ALA A 81 1.95 -9.86 -10.27
CA ALA A 81 0.79 -9.77 -11.15
C ALA A 81 -0.22 -10.91 -10.89
N GLU A 82 0.26 -12.13 -10.63
CA GLU A 82 -0.61 -13.26 -10.34
C GLU A 82 -1.33 -13.12 -8.99
N TYR A 83 -0.59 -12.74 -7.94
CA TYR A 83 -1.18 -12.43 -6.64
C TYR A 83 -2.27 -11.36 -6.75
N LEU A 84 -1.98 -10.27 -7.48
CA LEU A 84 -2.93 -9.18 -7.68
C LEU A 84 -4.17 -9.64 -8.46
N ARG A 85 -4.03 -10.54 -9.45
CA ARG A 85 -5.19 -11.12 -10.17
C ARG A 85 -6.08 -11.93 -9.25
N VAL A 86 -5.49 -12.82 -8.46
CA VAL A 86 -6.22 -13.67 -7.50
C VAL A 86 -6.98 -12.80 -6.50
N GLU A 87 -6.32 -11.79 -5.93
CA GLU A 87 -6.97 -10.88 -4.97
C GLU A 87 -8.06 -10.04 -5.65
N ASN A 88 -7.86 -9.60 -6.89
CA ASN A 88 -8.88 -8.86 -7.63
C ASN A 88 -10.15 -9.70 -7.85
N ILE A 89 -10.00 -10.97 -8.25
CA ILE A 89 -11.13 -11.92 -8.40
C ILE A 89 -11.87 -12.09 -7.07
N ARG A 90 -11.13 -12.29 -5.97
CA ARG A 90 -11.72 -12.44 -4.63
C ARG A 90 -12.51 -11.19 -4.21
N LEU A 91 -11.97 -10.01 -4.45
CA LEU A 91 -12.63 -8.75 -4.11
C LEU A 91 -13.86 -8.51 -4.98
N GLN A 92 -13.80 -8.81 -6.27
CA GLN A 92 -14.95 -8.73 -7.19
C GLN A 92 -16.09 -9.66 -6.75
N GLU A 93 -15.79 -10.90 -6.37
CA GLU A 93 -16.83 -11.81 -5.86
C GLU A 93 -17.44 -11.30 -4.55
N ARG A 94 -16.62 -10.74 -3.65
CA ARG A 94 -17.15 -10.14 -2.42
C ARG A 94 -18.07 -8.96 -2.71
N VAL A 95 -17.69 -8.09 -3.66
CA VAL A 95 -18.53 -6.96 -4.09
C VAL A 95 -19.86 -7.48 -4.64
N ARG A 96 -19.83 -8.46 -5.54
CA ARG A 96 -21.04 -9.06 -6.11
C ARG A 96 -21.97 -9.64 -5.04
N GLN A 97 -21.42 -10.34 -4.04
CA GLN A 97 -22.22 -10.86 -2.92
C GLN A 97 -22.90 -9.74 -2.13
N LEU A 98 -22.18 -8.67 -1.84
CA LEU A 98 -22.72 -7.52 -1.12
C LEU A 98 -23.81 -6.82 -1.93
N GLU A 99 -23.61 -6.64 -3.23
CA GLU A 99 -24.60 -6.06 -4.14
C GLU A 99 -25.87 -6.90 -4.22
N VAL A 100 -25.76 -8.23 -4.26
CA VAL A 100 -26.92 -9.13 -4.22
C VAL A 100 -27.70 -9.00 -2.92
N LEU A 101 -27.01 -8.97 -1.78
CA LEU A 101 -27.65 -8.78 -0.47
C LEU A 101 -28.37 -7.43 -0.44
N LEU A 102 -27.69 -6.36 -0.84
CA LEU A 102 -28.24 -5.02 -0.87
C LEU A 102 -29.44 -4.92 -1.81
N ALA A 103 -29.36 -5.51 -3.00
CA ALA A 103 -30.47 -5.57 -3.94
C ALA A 103 -31.69 -6.31 -3.35
N GLY A 104 -31.45 -7.41 -2.62
CA GLY A 104 -32.50 -8.13 -1.89
C GLY A 104 -33.18 -7.26 -0.83
N PHE A 105 -32.39 -6.53 -0.04
CA PHE A 105 -32.93 -5.58 0.96
C PHE A 105 -33.75 -4.44 0.33
N LEU A 106 -33.38 -4.00 -0.88
CA LEU A 106 -34.04 -2.89 -1.55
C LEU A 106 -35.28 -3.30 -2.37
N GLN A 107 -35.34 -4.54 -2.90
CA GLN A 107 -36.45 -5.02 -3.74
C GLN A 107 -37.60 -5.65 -2.93
N GLY A 108 -37.34 -6.11 -1.70
CA GLY A 108 -38.38 -6.55 -0.75
C GLY A 108 -38.79 -5.43 0.19
N GLY A 109 -39.86 -4.69 -0.15
CA GLY A 109 -40.44 -3.67 0.72
C GLY A 109 -40.72 -4.17 2.15
N GLN A 110 -40.34 -3.35 3.13
CA GLN A 110 -40.31 -3.54 4.59
C GLN A 110 -41.48 -4.37 5.18
N PRO A 111 -41.19 -5.23 6.18
CA PRO A 111 -41.21 -4.74 7.57
C PRO A 111 -40.03 -5.28 8.38
N GLN A 112 -38.94 -4.50 8.49
CA GLN A 112 -37.90 -4.81 9.47
C GLN A 112 -37.44 -3.57 10.26
N VAL A 113 -38.22 -2.49 10.25
CA VAL A 113 -38.10 -1.46 11.29
C VAL A 113 -38.52 -2.03 12.65
N ASP A 114 -39.44 -3.01 12.65
CA ASP A 114 -39.90 -3.69 13.87
C ASP A 114 -38.80 -4.55 14.52
N HIS A 115 -37.97 -5.24 13.72
CA HIS A 115 -36.95 -6.15 14.25
C HIS A 115 -35.68 -5.41 14.74
N ILE A 116 -35.39 -4.22 14.19
CA ILE A 116 -34.30 -3.35 14.67
C ILE A 116 -34.69 -2.72 16.01
N MET A 117 -35.94 -2.28 16.17
CA MET A 117 -36.47 -1.79 17.46
C MET A 117 -36.57 -2.90 18.52
N GLN A 118 -36.94 -4.13 18.13
CA GLN A 118 -36.98 -5.27 19.07
C GLN A 118 -35.59 -5.77 19.49
N ASN A 119 -34.57 -5.65 18.63
CA ASN A 119 -33.20 -5.95 19.04
C ASN A 119 -32.66 -4.88 20.00
N LEU A 120 -32.94 -3.59 19.78
CA LEU A 120 -32.52 -2.52 20.72
C LEU A 120 -33.16 -2.69 22.11
N ALA A 121 -34.42 -3.10 22.20
CA ALA A 121 -35.08 -3.43 23.46
C ALA A 121 -34.48 -4.66 24.19
N HIS A 122 -33.95 -5.63 23.45
CA HIS A 122 -33.25 -6.80 24.03
C HIS A 122 -31.82 -6.46 24.51
N TYR A 123 -31.20 -5.43 23.94
CA TYR A 123 -29.87 -4.94 24.34
C TYR A 123 -29.90 -3.73 25.30
N GLY A 124 -31.09 -3.23 25.65
CA GLY A 124 -31.28 -2.22 26.70
C GLY A 124 -30.64 -0.85 26.40
N LEU A 125 -30.79 -0.35 25.17
CA LEU A 125 -30.41 1.02 24.76
C LEU A 125 -31.63 1.85 24.40
#